data_AF-A0A7L4KFK9-F1
#
_entry.id   AF-A0A7L4KFK9-F1
#
_cell.length_a   1.000
_cell.length_b   1.000
_cell.length_c   1.000
_cell.angle_alpha   90.00
_cell.angle_beta   90.00
_cell.angle_gamma   90.00
#
_symmetry.space_group_name_H-M   'P 1'
#
loop_
_entity.id
_entity.type
_entity.pdbx_description
1 polymer ?
#
loop_
_entity_poly.entity_id
_entity_poly.type
_entity_poly.pdbx_seq_one_letter_code
_entity_poly.pdbx_strand_id
1 'polypeptide(L)'
;PSSFPVCVTFLGRFYQSLKDSNAEFTPASIEKELLKSCKEAKGKENRLCYYIGATSDAATKIINEVSKPMSHHIPVEKICEKLKKKDSQICELKY
;
A
#
# COMPACT_ATOMS: atom_id res chain seq x y z
N PRO A 1 -17.95 -4.10 8.39
CA PRO A 1 -17.76 -4.10 6.91
C PRO A 1 -16.54 -3.26 6.54
N SER A 2 -15.43 -3.89 6.20
CA SER A 2 -14.21 -3.20 5.76
C SER A 2 -14.47 -2.53 4.41
N SER A 3 -14.59 -1.20 4.42
CA SER A 3 -15.00 -0.39 3.26
C SER A 3 -13.99 -0.38 2.10
N PHE A 4 -12.82 -1.02 2.24
CA PHE A 4 -11.69 -0.98 1.29
C PHE A 4 -11.08 -2.38 1.07
N PRO A 5 -11.83 -3.35 0.54
CA PRO A 5 -11.40 -4.76 0.51
C PRO A 5 -10.11 -4.98 -0.29
N VAL A 6 -9.93 -4.29 -1.42
CA VAL A 6 -8.71 -4.40 -2.24
C VAL A 6 -7.50 -3.81 -1.51
N CYS A 7 -7.65 -2.62 -0.90
CA CYS A 7 -6.55 -1.97 -0.16
C CYS A 7 -6.09 -2.80 1.05
N VAL A 8 -7.03 -3.23 1.89
CA VAL A 8 -6.70 -3.99 3.11
C VAL A 8 -6.10 -5.36 2.76
N THR A 9 -6.62 -6.04 1.74
CA THR A 9 -6.11 -7.35 1.32
C THR A 9 -4.72 -7.22 0.71
N PHE A 10 -4.50 -6.27 -0.19
CA PHE A 10 -3.20 -6.07 -0.83
C PHE A 10 -2.13 -5.66 0.19
N LEU A 11 -2.38 -4.61 0.98
CA LEU A 11 -1.41 -4.15 1.98
C LEU A 11 -1.22 -5.17 3.12
N GLY A 12 -2.26 -5.93 3.47
CA GLY A 12 -2.16 -7.00 4.46
C GLY A 12 -1.27 -8.15 3.98
N ARG A 13 -1.43 -8.59 2.73
CA ARG A 13 -0.54 -9.59 2.09
C ARG A 13 0.89 -9.08 1.99
N PHE A 14 1.06 -7.82 1.56
CA PHE A 14 2.36 -7.18 1.48
C PHE A 14 3.06 -7.11 2.85
N TYR A 15 2.33 -6.73 3.91
CA TYR A 15 2.87 -6.70 5.28
C TYR A 15 3.37 -8.07 5.74
N GLN A 16 2.63 -9.14 5.45
CA GLN A 16 3.07 -10.49 5.77
C GLN A 16 4.29 -10.90 4.94
N SER A 17 4.30 -10.59 3.63
CA SER A 17 5.45 -10.85 2.77
C SER A 17 6.74 -10.19 3.28
N LEU A 18 6.66 -8.96 3.82
CA LEU A 18 7.80 -8.30 4.46
C LEU A 18 8.30 -9.07 5.69
N LYS A 19 7.40 -9.59 6.52
CA LYS A 19 7.75 -10.41 7.69
C LYS A 19 8.42 -11.71 7.27
N ASP A 20 7.82 -12.41 6.31
CA ASP A 20 8.30 -13.70 5.81
C ASP A 20 9.66 -13.57 5.12
N SER A 21 9.91 -12.44 4.46
CA SER A 21 11.17 -12.15 3.78
C SER A 21 12.25 -11.57 4.69
N ASN A 22 11.99 -11.47 6.00
CA ASN A 22 12.86 -10.84 7.00
C ASN A 22 13.33 -9.43 6.57
N ALA A 23 12.45 -8.69 5.89
CA ALA A 23 12.74 -7.35 5.39
C ALA A 23 12.76 -6.34 6.55
N GLU A 24 13.60 -5.31 6.43
CA GLU A 24 13.61 -4.23 7.40
C GLU A 24 12.31 -3.42 7.32
N PHE A 25 11.68 -3.17 8.47
CA PHE A 25 10.52 -2.29 8.60
C PHE A 25 10.93 -0.82 8.68
N THR A 26 11.76 -0.37 7.74
CA THR A 26 12.12 1.05 7.57
C THR A 26 11.34 1.65 6.40
N PRO A 27 11.02 2.96 6.41
CA PRO A 27 10.27 3.57 5.32
C PRO A 27 10.90 3.32 3.94
N ALA A 28 12.22 3.44 3.82
CA ALA A 28 12.95 3.22 2.56
C ALA A 28 12.87 1.77 2.08
N SER A 29 13.01 0.79 2.98
CA SER A 29 12.89 -0.64 2.65
C SER A 29 11.47 -0.97 2.21
N ILE A 30 10.47 -0.51 2.95
CA ILE A 30 9.05 -0.70 2.63
C ILE A 30 8.71 -0.08 1.28
N GLU A 31 9.17 1.14 0.98
CA GLU A 31 8.96 1.78 -0.32
C GLU A 31 9.52 0.93 -1.47
N LYS A 32 10.75 0.43 -1.31
CA LYS A 32 11.40 -0.40 -2.32
C LYS A 32 10.65 -1.70 -2.57
N GLU A 33 10.25 -2.41 -1.53
CA GLU A 33 9.50 -3.67 -1.66
C GLU A 33 8.06 -3.44 -2.15
N LEU A 34 7.44 -2.33 -1.78
CA LEU A 34 6.12 -1.95 -2.26
C LEU A 34 6.15 -1.65 -3.76
N LEU A 35 7.17 -0.93 -4.23
CA LEU A 35 7.39 -0.68 -5.66
C LEU A 35 7.58 -1.98 -6.45
N LYS A 36 8.28 -2.98 -5.89
CA LYS A 36 8.40 -4.30 -6.54
C LYS A 36 7.06 -5.02 -6.59
N SER A 37 6.35 -5.08 -5.46
CA SER A 37 5.02 -5.71 -5.37
C SER A 37 4.03 -5.07 -6.36
N CYS A 38 4.11 -3.76 -6.52
CA CYS A 38 3.28 -3.01 -7.44
C CYS A 38 3.64 -3.19 -8.92
N LYS A 39 4.89 -3.52 -9.25
CA LYS A 39 5.26 -3.90 -10.63
C LYS A 39 4.68 -5.24 -11.05
N GLU A 40 4.48 -6.15 -10.10
CA GLU A 40 3.89 -7.47 -10.33
C GLU A 40 2.35 -7.45 -10.25
N ALA A 41 1.79 -6.43 -9.58
CA ALA A 41 0.35 -6.23 -9.43
C ALA A 41 -0.34 -6.06 -10.78
N LYS A 42 -1.55 -6.63 -10.92
CA LYS A 42 -2.36 -6.55 -12.14
C LYS A 42 -3.80 -6.13 -11.83
N GLY A 43 -4.47 -5.58 -12.84
CA GLY A 43 -5.87 -5.17 -12.74
C GLY A 43 -6.12 -4.17 -11.61
N LYS A 44 -6.89 -4.57 -10.61
CA LYS A 44 -7.35 -3.70 -9.52
C LYS A 44 -6.22 -3.32 -8.55
N GLU A 45 -5.26 -4.23 -8.34
CA GLU A 45 -4.11 -3.98 -7.47
C GLU A 45 -3.12 -3.01 -8.14
N ASN A 46 -2.91 -3.11 -9.46
CA ASN A 46 -2.11 -2.12 -10.20
C ASN A 46 -2.74 -0.71 -10.10
N ARG A 47 -4.07 -0.63 -10.17
CA ARG A 47 -4.78 0.63 -10.02
C ARG A 47 -4.65 1.20 -8.60
N LEU A 48 -4.69 0.35 -7.57
CA LEU A 48 -4.36 0.75 -6.20
C LEU A 48 -2.93 1.30 -6.10
N CYS A 49 -1.95 0.62 -6.70
CA CYS A 49 -0.55 1.04 -6.73
C CYS A 49 -0.36 2.43 -7.32
N TYR A 50 -1.07 2.75 -8.40
CA TYR A 50 -1.10 4.08 -8.98
C TYR A 50 -1.60 5.14 -7.97
N TYR A 51 -2.72 4.87 -7.29
CA TYR A 51 -3.29 5.81 -6.33
C TYR A 51 -2.44 6.03 -5.07
N ILE A 52 -1.75 5.00 -4.59
CA ILE A 52 -0.83 5.12 -3.43
C ILE A 52 0.55 5.64 -3.82
N GLY A 53 0.77 5.92 -5.10
CA GLY A 53 2.03 6.42 -5.64
C GLY A 53 3.18 5.42 -5.58
N ALA A 54 2.87 4.12 -5.64
CA ALA A 54 3.84 3.03 -5.71
C ALA A 54 4.10 2.60 -7.16
N THR A 55 4.17 3.57 -8.08
CA THR A 55 4.60 3.39 -9.46
C THR A 55 5.79 4.30 -9.74
N SER A 56 6.65 3.93 -10.69
CA SER A 56 7.89 4.66 -10.97
C SER A 56 7.69 6.09 -11.46
N ASP A 57 6.49 6.42 -11.94
CA ASP A 57 6.05 7.73 -12.42
C ASP A 57 5.32 8.55 -11.36
N ALA A 58 4.96 7.97 -10.22
CA ALA A 58 4.14 8.63 -9.22
C ALA A 58 4.95 9.45 -8.21
N ALA A 59 4.32 10.50 -7.69
CA ALA A 59 4.93 11.39 -6.72
C ALA A 59 5.25 10.65 -5.41
N THR A 60 6.53 10.62 -5.04
CA THR A 60 7.09 10.05 -3.80
C THR A 60 6.43 10.56 -2.50
N LYS A 61 5.65 11.64 -2.57
CA LYS A 61 4.91 12.16 -1.41
C LYS A 61 3.76 11.25 -0.95
N ILE A 62 3.15 10.44 -1.83
CA ILE A 62 2.01 9.60 -1.44
C ILE A 62 2.47 8.26 -0.85
N ILE A 63 3.50 7.62 -1.41
CA ILE A 63 4.01 6.34 -0.91
C ILE A 63 4.49 6.44 0.56
N ASN A 64 4.97 7.63 0.96
CA ASN A 64 5.32 7.99 2.34
C ASN A 64 4.15 7.85 3.34
N GLU A 65 2.90 8.00 2.89
CA GLU A 65 1.69 7.81 3.70
C GLU A 65 1.36 6.34 3.93
N VAL A 66 2.05 5.44 3.23
CA VAL A 66 1.99 3.99 3.45
C VAL A 66 3.24 3.54 4.20
N SER A 67 4.43 3.92 3.72
CA SER A 67 5.71 3.43 4.26
C SER A 67 5.93 3.81 5.72
N LYS A 68 5.68 5.08 6.09
CA LYS A 68 5.84 5.56 7.47
C LYS A 68 4.89 4.89 8.47
N PRO A 69 3.56 4.88 8.29
CA PRO A 69 2.70 4.20 9.24
C PRO A 69 3.00 2.69 9.31
N MET A 70 3.38 2.07 8.19
CA MET A 70 3.72 0.66 8.14
C MET A 70 5.04 0.34 8.87
N SER A 71 6.05 1.22 8.82
CA SER A 71 7.27 1.10 9.63
C SER A 71 6.99 1.22 11.14
N HIS A 72 5.92 1.92 11.51
CA HIS A 72 5.44 1.99 12.89
C HIS A 72 4.41 0.88 13.24
N HIS A 73 4.28 -0.14 12.38
CA HIS A 73 3.34 -1.25 12.54
C HIS A 73 1.88 -0.82 12.75
N ILE A 74 1.49 0.32 12.17
CA ILE A 74 0.10 0.77 12.20
C ILE A 74 -0.75 -0.21 11.36
N PRO A 75 -1.94 -0.61 11.85
CA PRO A 75 -2.84 -1.49 11.11
C PRO A 75 -3.15 -0.98 9.71
N VAL A 76 -3.15 -1.89 8.73
CA VAL A 76 -3.42 -1.59 7.31
C VAL A 76 -4.77 -0.92 7.08
N GLU A 77 -5.77 -1.22 7.91
CA GLU A 77 -7.10 -0.57 7.86
C GLU A 77 -6.99 0.95 8.06
N LYS A 78 -6.19 1.39 9.05
CA LYS A 78 -5.96 2.81 9.32
C LYS A 78 -5.15 3.48 8.21
N ILE A 79 -4.25 2.73 7.56
CA ILE A 79 -3.50 3.24 6.40
C ILE A 79 -4.47 3.47 5.23
N CYS A 80 -5.32 2.49 4.91
CA CYS A 80 -6.35 2.63 3.88
C CYS A 80 -7.34 3.78 4.17
N GLU A 81 -7.72 3.99 5.43
CA GLU A 81 -8.54 5.15 5.83
C GLU A 81 -7.85 6.50 5.60
N LYS A 82 -6.54 6.58 5.85
CA LYS A 82 -5.76 7.80 5.54
C LYS A 82 -5.66 8.02 4.03
N LEU A 83 -5.39 6.97 3.28
CA LEU A 83 -5.29 7.01 1.83
C LEU A 83 -6.61 7.46 1.18
N LYS A 84 -7.76 6.99 1.69
CA LYS A 84 -9.10 7.46 1.28
C LYS A 84 -9.25 8.97 1.33
N LYS A 85 -8.68 9.63 2.34
CA LYS A 85 -8.79 11.09 2.48
C LYS A 85 -8.01 11.83 1.40
N LYS A 86 -7.02 11.19 0.78
CA LYS A 86 -6.27 11.74 -0.35
C LYS A 86 -6.94 11.42 -1.67
N ASP A 87 -7.37 10.17 -1.83
CA ASP A 87 -8.06 9.72 -3.03
C ASP A 87 -9.20 8.76 -2.65
N SER A 88 -10.43 9.22 -2.82
CA SER A 88 -11.62 8.43 -2.53
C SER A 88 -11.82 7.26 -3.49
N GLN A 89 -11.17 7.26 -4.67
CA GLN A 89 -11.27 6.18 -5.66
C GLN A 89 -10.63 4.87 -5.16
N ILE A 90 -9.67 4.95 -4.23
CA ILE A 90 -9.07 3.79 -3.56
C ILE A 90 -10.16 2.90 -2.93
N CYS A 91 -11.26 3.51 -2.49
CA CYS A 91 -12.37 2.84 -1.83
C CYS A 91 -13.38 2.19 -2.77
N GLU A 92 -13.38 2.64 -4.03
CA GLU A 92 -14.28 2.12 -5.05
C GLU A 92 -13.75 0.80 -5.64
N LEU A 93 -12.47 0.48 -5.39
CA LEU A 93 -11.86 -0.79 -5.76
C LEU A 93 -12.45 -1.94 -4.91
N LYS A 94 -13.24 -2.79 -5.57
CA LYS A 94 -13.78 -4.04 -5.05
C LYS A 94 -13.28 -5.20 -5.91
N TYR A 95 -12.98 -6.36 -5.32
CA TYR A 95 -12.58 -7.56 -6.07
C TYR A 95 -13.64 -8.03 -7.07
#